data_AF-A0A924GZU9-F1
#
_entry.id   AF-A0A924GZU9-F1
#
_cell.length_a   1.000
_cell.length_b   1.000
_cell.length_c   1.000
_cell.angle_alpha   90.00
_cell.angle_beta   90.00
_cell.angle_gamma   90.00
#
_symmetry.space_group_name_H-M   'P 1'
#
loop_
_entity.id
_entity.type
_entity.pdbx_description
1 polymer ?
#
loop_
_entity_poly.entity_id
_entity_poly.type
_entity_poly.pdbx_seq_one_letter_code
_entity_poly.pdbx_strand_id
1 'polypeptide(L)'
;MADYARLAVARELLARGYERTVWLDADLLVFAPDNLTVDVTDSFSYCYEVWLGRDKQGLLKAMTHVNNAITVFVKGNKGKTYLDFFIDAAERTAFSLDVVPKIAISTQFLTRLRQALPFHLLMNVGLFSPLVLADLAGGTSRVLPAYGAALRQPLACANLCASIVGETKHGVVITDAMCDTVVQKCLESKGEIVNRFVNASVAAR
;
A
#
# COMPACT_ATOMS: atom_id res chain seq x y z
N MET A 1 -4.46 5.54 -14.34
CA MET A 1 -3.34 6.00 -15.20
C MET A 1 -1.98 5.66 -14.60
N ALA A 2 -1.71 6.06 -13.34
CA ALA A 2 -0.46 5.68 -12.65
C ALA A 2 -0.25 4.16 -12.54
N ASP A 3 -1.33 3.38 -12.38
CA ASP A 3 -1.26 1.93 -12.24
C ASP A 3 -0.68 1.19 -13.45
N TYR A 4 -1.00 1.67 -14.65
CA TYR A 4 -0.40 1.12 -15.87
C TYR A 4 0.99 1.71 -16.11
N ALA A 5 1.17 3.02 -15.87
CA ALA A 5 2.44 3.71 -16.07
C ALA A 5 3.59 3.05 -15.31
N ARG A 6 3.38 2.64 -14.05
CA ARG A 6 4.42 1.94 -13.27
C ARG A 6 4.87 0.61 -13.90
N LEU A 7 3.96 -0.12 -14.55
CA LEU A 7 4.29 -1.36 -15.26
C LEU A 7 5.06 -1.06 -16.55
N ALA A 8 4.61 -0.06 -17.32
CA ALA A 8 5.26 0.33 -18.56
C ALA A 8 6.70 0.83 -18.33
N VAL A 9 6.89 1.68 -17.31
CA VAL A 9 8.22 2.19 -16.90
C VAL A 9 9.09 1.05 -16.39
N ALA A 10 8.55 0.12 -15.59
CA ALA A 10 9.29 -1.04 -15.14
C ALA A 10 9.81 -1.87 -16.33
N ARG A 11 8.96 -2.11 -17.34
CA ARG A 11 9.32 -2.86 -18.55
C ARG A 11 10.44 -2.15 -19.32
N GLU A 12 10.33 -0.84 -19.50
CA GLU A 12 11.35 -0.04 -20.19
C GLU A 12 12.70 -0.11 -19.47
N LEU A 13 12.72 0.11 -18.16
CA LEU A 13 13.96 0.09 -17.37
C LEU A 13 14.61 -1.31 -17.38
N LEU A 14 13.83 -2.38 -17.20
CA LEU A 14 14.37 -3.73 -17.28
C LEU A 14 14.93 -4.04 -18.68
N ALA A 15 14.28 -3.56 -19.76
CA ALA A 15 14.77 -3.69 -21.13
C ALA A 15 16.06 -2.90 -21.39
N ARG A 16 16.25 -1.76 -20.70
CA ARG A 16 17.49 -0.97 -20.72
C ARG A 16 18.65 -1.63 -19.96
N GLY A 17 18.42 -2.78 -19.33
CA GLY A 17 19.44 -3.57 -18.66
C GLY A 17 19.54 -3.35 -17.15
N TYR A 18 18.65 -2.56 -16.54
CA TYR A 18 18.60 -2.45 -15.08
C TYR A 18 18.17 -3.80 -14.47
N GLU A 19 18.81 -4.16 -13.36
CA GLU A 19 18.55 -5.43 -12.67
C GLU A 19 17.25 -5.42 -11.86
N ARG A 20 16.82 -4.25 -11.38
CA ARG A 20 15.63 -4.11 -10.54
C ARG A 20 15.00 -2.75 -10.72
N THR A 21 13.68 -2.71 -10.65
CA THR A 21 12.88 -1.48 -10.59
C THR A 21 12.11 -1.46 -9.27
N VAL A 22 12.05 -0.29 -8.65
CA VAL A 22 11.28 -0.05 -7.42
C VAL A 22 10.50 1.23 -7.63
N TRP A 23 9.18 1.12 -7.74
CA TRP A 23 8.27 2.26 -7.82
C TRP A 23 7.76 2.60 -6.42
N LEU A 24 7.75 3.88 -6.06
CA LEU A 24 7.11 4.41 -4.86
C LEU A 24 6.10 5.48 -5.30
N ASP A 25 4.88 5.42 -4.76
CA ASP A 25 3.91 6.50 -4.96
C ASP A 25 4.38 7.79 -4.25
N ALA A 26 4.02 8.94 -4.83
CA ALA A 26 4.52 10.24 -4.37
C ALA A 26 3.99 10.68 -2.99
N ASP A 27 2.89 10.07 -2.54
CA ASP A 27 2.27 10.28 -1.23
C ASP A 27 2.64 9.19 -0.21
N LEU A 28 3.73 8.47 -0.46
CA LEU A 28 4.34 7.54 0.49
C LEU A 28 5.27 8.28 1.46
N LEU A 29 4.97 8.22 2.75
CA LEU A 29 5.83 8.74 3.82
C LEU A 29 6.72 7.63 4.39
N VAL A 30 8.04 7.78 4.26
CA VAL A 30 9.02 6.90 4.93
C VAL A 30 9.41 7.52 6.27
N PHE A 31 9.03 6.87 7.37
CA PHE A 31 9.27 7.38 8.73
C PHE A 31 10.25 6.51 9.55
N ALA A 32 10.55 5.29 9.10
CA ALA A 32 11.62 4.46 9.65
C ALA A 32 12.48 3.88 8.52
N PRO A 33 13.35 4.71 7.88
CA PRO A 33 14.09 4.31 6.68
C PRO A 33 15.00 3.11 6.91
N ASP A 34 15.62 3.01 8.09
CA ASP A 34 16.50 1.88 8.45
C ASP A 34 15.75 0.53 8.50
N ASN A 35 14.42 0.57 8.63
CA ASN A 35 13.54 -0.60 8.68
C ASN A 35 12.79 -0.84 7.35
N LEU A 36 12.99 0.00 6.33
CA LEU A 36 12.37 -0.18 5.01
C LEU A 36 13.22 -1.12 4.16
N THR A 37 12.97 -2.42 4.29
CA THR A 37 13.65 -3.44 3.48
C THR A 37 12.83 -3.83 2.25
N VAL A 38 13.47 -3.83 1.08
CA VAL A 38 12.93 -4.35 -0.18
C VAL A 38 13.80 -5.54 -0.62
N ASP A 39 13.59 -6.69 0.04
CA ASP A 39 14.34 -7.93 -0.21
C ASP A 39 13.62 -8.81 -1.23
N VAL A 40 13.63 -8.36 -2.48
CA VAL A 40 13.08 -9.09 -3.63
C VAL A 40 14.20 -9.24 -4.64
N THR A 41 14.62 -10.49 -4.89
CA THR A 41 15.87 -10.79 -5.59
C THR A 41 15.71 -11.58 -6.89
N ASP A 42 14.56 -12.24 -7.14
CA ASP A 42 14.37 -13.06 -8.36
C ASP A 42 12.99 -12.90 -9.04
N SER A 43 12.11 -12.04 -8.53
CA SER A 43 10.70 -12.00 -8.93
C SER A 43 10.11 -10.58 -8.85
N PHE A 44 8.90 -10.44 -8.32
CA PHE A 44 8.17 -9.20 -8.12
C PHE A 44 7.56 -9.16 -6.71
N SER A 45 7.18 -7.97 -6.26
CA SER A 45 6.44 -7.81 -5.02
C SER A 45 5.57 -6.55 -5.04
N TYR A 46 4.50 -6.61 -4.27
CA TYR A 46 3.58 -5.52 -3.97
C TYR A 46 3.44 -5.41 -2.45
N CYS A 47 2.55 -4.57 -1.96
CA CYS A 47 2.39 -4.32 -0.53
C CYS A 47 1.17 -5.05 0.05
N TYR A 48 1.32 -5.56 1.27
CA TYR A 48 0.19 -6.02 2.07
C TYR A 48 -0.57 -4.82 2.62
N GLU A 49 -1.87 -4.77 2.35
CA GLU A 49 -2.72 -3.69 2.81
C GLU A 49 -3.56 -4.14 4.01
N VAL A 50 -3.62 -3.27 5.02
CA VAL A 50 -4.69 -3.26 6.01
C VAL A 50 -5.46 -1.96 5.84
N TRP A 51 -6.74 -2.06 5.50
CA TRP A 51 -7.65 -0.92 5.44
C TRP A 51 -8.64 -0.98 6.60
N LEU A 52 -8.59 0.02 7.49
CA LEU A 52 -9.55 0.13 8.58
C LEU A 52 -10.73 0.99 8.16
N GLY A 53 -11.92 0.39 8.16
CA GLY A 53 -13.17 1.08 7.86
C GLY A 53 -14.23 0.82 8.91
N ARG A 54 -15.47 1.20 8.58
CA ARG A 54 -16.66 0.79 9.30
C ARG A 54 -17.51 -0.14 8.45
N ASP A 55 -18.09 -1.16 9.07
CA ASP A 55 -19.09 -2.02 8.43
C ASP A 55 -20.47 -1.35 8.35
N LYS A 56 -21.49 -2.09 7.87
CA LYS A 56 -22.86 -1.59 7.72
C LYS A 56 -23.52 -1.24 9.06
N GLN A 57 -23.01 -1.79 10.15
CA GLN A 57 -23.46 -1.57 11.52
C GLN A 57 -22.67 -0.45 12.21
N GLY A 58 -21.70 0.15 11.53
CA GLY A 58 -20.84 1.21 12.06
C GLY A 58 -19.68 0.69 12.92
N LEU A 59 -19.49 -0.62 13.03
CA LEU A 59 -18.41 -1.23 13.80
C LEU A 59 -17.09 -1.15 13.03
N LEU A 60 -15.97 -1.03 13.75
CA LEU A 60 -14.65 -1.05 13.13
C LEU A 60 -14.39 -2.40 12.47
N LYS A 61 -13.93 -2.35 11.23
CA LYS A 61 -13.58 -3.55 10.46
C LYS A 61 -12.27 -3.35 9.74
N ALA A 62 -11.30 -4.21 10.03
CA ALA A 62 -10.07 -4.32 9.26
C ALA A 62 -10.31 -5.22 8.04
N MET A 63 -9.93 -4.74 6.87
CA MET A 63 -9.97 -5.47 5.61
C MET A 63 -8.55 -5.61 5.08
N THR A 64 -8.25 -6.74 4.44
CA THR A 64 -6.91 -7.04 3.94
C THR A 64 -6.93 -7.14 2.43
N HIS A 65 -6.01 -6.42 1.79
CA HIS A 65 -5.90 -6.36 0.34
C HIS A 65 -4.42 -6.39 -0.09
N VAL A 66 -4.20 -6.23 -1.40
CA VAL A 66 -2.90 -5.92 -1.97
C VAL A 66 -2.94 -4.48 -2.47
N ASN A 67 -1.99 -3.65 -2.05
CA ASN A 67 -1.79 -2.32 -2.63
C ASN A 67 -0.46 -2.27 -3.39
N ASN A 68 -0.33 -1.29 -4.27
CA ASN A 68 0.82 -1.12 -5.15
C ASN A 68 1.57 0.21 -4.93
N ALA A 69 1.46 0.76 -3.71
CA ALA A 69 2.16 1.98 -3.32
C ALA A 69 3.68 1.81 -3.38
N ILE A 70 4.18 0.60 -3.10
CA ILE A 70 5.48 0.13 -3.55
C ILE A 70 5.29 -1.05 -4.49
N THR A 71 5.95 -1.00 -5.64
CA THR A 71 5.96 -2.08 -6.64
C THR A 71 7.39 -2.41 -7.04
N VAL A 72 7.73 -3.70 -7.06
CA VAL A 72 9.09 -4.18 -7.37
C VAL A 72 9.04 -5.18 -8.50
N PHE A 73 9.92 -5.03 -9.49
CA PHE A 73 10.20 -6.06 -10.49
C PHE A 73 11.71 -6.25 -10.64
N VAL A 74 12.15 -7.50 -10.63
CA VAL A 74 13.54 -7.90 -10.83
C VAL A 74 13.71 -8.51 -12.22
N LYS A 75 14.84 -8.20 -12.86
CA LYS A 75 15.25 -8.79 -14.12
C LYS A 75 15.46 -10.29 -13.95
N GLY A 76 14.95 -11.06 -14.89
CA GLY A 76 15.00 -12.53 -14.86
C GLY A 76 13.70 -13.13 -15.35
N ASN A 77 13.70 -14.44 -15.58
CA ASN A 77 12.58 -15.11 -16.24
C ASN A 77 11.26 -14.94 -15.48
N LYS A 78 11.28 -15.06 -14.14
CA LYS A 78 10.06 -14.89 -13.34
C LYS A 78 9.57 -13.44 -13.39
N GLY A 79 10.39 -12.47 -12.97
CA GLY A 79 9.99 -11.06 -12.94
C GLY A 79 9.51 -10.53 -14.29
N LYS A 80 10.19 -10.88 -15.40
CA LYS A 80 9.74 -10.53 -16.76
C LYS A 80 8.42 -11.20 -17.13
N THR A 81 8.29 -12.52 -16.90
CA THR A 81 7.07 -13.27 -17.24
C THR A 81 5.86 -12.68 -16.53
N TYR A 82 6.00 -12.38 -15.24
CA TYR A 82 4.92 -11.76 -14.48
C TYR A 82 4.61 -10.34 -14.97
N LEU A 83 5.62 -9.51 -15.22
CA LEU A 83 5.42 -8.15 -15.71
C LEU A 83 4.66 -8.13 -17.04
N ASP A 84 5.05 -8.97 -18.00
CA ASP A 84 4.37 -9.06 -19.29
C ASP A 84 2.92 -9.55 -19.13
N PHE A 85 2.70 -10.55 -18.26
CA PHE A 85 1.35 -11.01 -17.90
C PHE A 85 0.50 -9.89 -17.26
N PHE A 86 1.07 -9.13 -16.32
CA PHE A 86 0.38 -8.03 -15.66
C PHE A 86 -0.03 -6.94 -16.64
N ILE A 87 0.85 -6.60 -17.58
CA ILE A 87 0.57 -5.61 -18.61
C ILE A 87 -0.58 -6.09 -19.51
N ASP A 88 -0.52 -7.31 -20.04
CA ASP A 88 -1.58 -7.87 -20.88
C ASP A 88 -2.92 -7.94 -20.11
N ALA A 89 -2.90 -8.41 -18.87
CA ALA A 89 -4.11 -8.50 -18.05
C ALA A 89 -4.70 -7.12 -17.70
N ALA A 90 -3.86 -6.13 -17.38
CA ALA A 90 -4.29 -4.77 -17.11
C ALA A 90 -4.89 -4.10 -18.36
N GLU A 91 -4.27 -4.29 -19.53
CA GLU A 91 -4.77 -3.82 -20.83
C GLU A 91 -6.13 -4.42 -21.14
N ARG A 92 -6.27 -5.75 -21.10
CA ARG A 92 -7.56 -6.43 -21.34
C ARG A 92 -8.65 -5.99 -20.37
N THR A 93 -8.29 -5.79 -19.09
CA THR A 93 -9.23 -5.29 -18.09
C THR A 93 -9.65 -3.87 -18.41
N ALA A 94 -8.71 -2.99 -18.77
CA ALA A 94 -9.02 -1.61 -19.12
C ALA A 94 -9.88 -1.52 -20.39
N PHE A 95 -9.57 -2.30 -21.44
CA PHE A 95 -10.30 -2.32 -22.70
C PHE A 95 -11.68 -2.97 -22.62
N SER A 96 -11.96 -3.76 -21.59
CA SER A 96 -13.29 -4.37 -21.39
C SER A 96 -14.27 -3.48 -20.60
N LEU A 97 -13.84 -2.29 -20.18
CA LEU A 97 -14.65 -1.35 -19.40
C LEU A 97 -14.82 -0.04 -20.17
N ASP A 98 -16.06 0.47 -20.24
CA ASP A 98 -16.34 1.78 -20.84
C ASP A 98 -15.66 2.93 -20.07
N VAL A 99 -15.60 2.79 -18.74
CA VAL A 99 -14.89 3.69 -17.83
C VAL A 99 -14.10 2.84 -16.87
N VAL A 100 -12.78 3.04 -16.82
CA VAL A 100 -11.88 2.29 -15.93
C VAL A 100 -11.90 2.92 -14.53
N PRO A 101 -12.45 2.24 -13.50
CA PRO A 101 -12.40 2.74 -12.12
C PRO A 101 -10.95 2.84 -11.61
N LYS A 102 -10.69 3.80 -10.70
CA LYS A 102 -9.35 4.04 -10.11
C LYS A 102 -8.69 2.76 -9.56
N ILE A 103 -9.47 1.83 -9.00
CA ILE A 103 -8.95 0.63 -8.33
C ILE A 103 -9.00 -0.65 -9.17
N ALA A 104 -9.53 -0.58 -10.40
CA ALA A 104 -9.88 -1.76 -11.18
C ALA A 104 -8.67 -2.56 -11.66
N ILE A 105 -7.56 -1.88 -12.00
CA ILE A 105 -6.29 -2.50 -12.40
C ILE A 105 -5.21 -2.43 -11.31
N SER A 106 -5.60 -2.08 -10.08
CA SER A 106 -4.72 -1.96 -8.91
C SER A 106 -5.23 -2.84 -7.78
N THR A 107 -5.66 -2.27 -6.65
CA THR A 107 -5.99 -3.01 -5.43
C THR A 107 -7.00 -4.14 -5.67
N GLN A 108 -8.06 -3.92 -6.45
CA GLN A 108 -9.07 -4.93 -6.71
C GLN A 108 -8.52 -6.10 -7.54
N PHE A 109 -7.81 -5.79 -8.62
CA PHE A 109 -7.20 -6.79 -9.49
C PHE A 109 -6.11 -7.58 -8.76
N LEU A 110 -5.17 -6.89 -8.11
CA LEU A 110 -4.05 -7.51 -7.40
C LEU A 110 -4.52 -8.39 -6.23
N THR A 111 -5.57 -7.97 -5.52
CA THR A 111 -6.15 -8.77 -4.44
C THR A 111 -6.75 -10.07 -4.99
N ARG A 112 -7.54 -10.00 -6.06
CA ARG A 112 -8.13 -11.18 -6.72
C ARG A 112 -7.04 -12.09 -7.30
N LEU A 113 -6.04 -11.50 -7.93
CA LEU A 113 -4.94 -12.28 -8.49
C LEU A 113 -4.20 -13.04 -7.38
N ARG A 114 -3.89 -12.38 -6.25
CA ARG A 114 -3.22 -13.05 -5.13
C ARG A 114 -4.03 -14.19 -4.54
N GLN A 115 -5.36 -14.09 -4.55
CA GLN A 115 -6.24 -15.18 -4.11
C GLN A 115 -6.16 -16.40 -5.04
N ALA A 116 -5.99 -16.18 -6.34
CA ALA A 116 -5.85 -17.26 -7.33
C ALA A 116 -4.41 -17.80 -7.43
N LEU A 117 -3.42 -16.91 -7.34
CA LEU A 117 -2.00 -17.16 -7.51
C LEU A 117 -1.24 -16.44 -6.39
N PRO A 118 -0.99 -17.11 -5.25
CA PRO A 118 -0.28 -16.49 -4.14
C PRO A 118 1.13 -16.03 -4.52
N PHE A 119 1.47 -14.78 -4.17
CA PHE A 119 2.80 -14.21 -4.30
C PHE A 119 3.22 -13.46 -3.03
N HIS A 120 4.53 -13.23 -2.89
CA HIS A 120 5.13 -12.53 -1.76
C HIS A 120 4.70 -11.06 -1.74
N LEU A 121 4.55 -10.49 -0.54
CA LEU A 121 4.21 -9.09 -0.32
C LEU A 121 5.16 -8.46 0.69
N LEU A 122 5.45 -7.18 0.48
CA LEU A 122 6.06 -6.30 1.48
C LEU A 122 5.05 -6.08 2.62
N MET A 123 5.44 -6.43 3.83
CA MET A 123 4.55 -6.42 5.00
C MET A 123 4.72 -5.18 5.88
N ASN A 124 5.79 -4.40 5.67
CA ASN A 124 6.19 -3.21 6.41
C ASN A 124 5.75 -1.89 5.71
N VAL A 125 4.80 -1.95 4.79
CA VAL A 125 4.26 -0.80 4.05
C VAL A 125 2.79 -0.61 4.43
N GLY A 126 2.49 0.49 5.10
CA GLY A 126 1.14 0.83 5.54
C GLY A 126 0.32 1.53 4.48
N LEU A 127 -0.99 1.51 4.67
CA LEU A 127 -1.94 2.37 3.98
C LEU A 127 -2.82 3.04 5.05
N PHE A 128 -2.73 4.37 5.17
CA PHE A 128 -3.49 5.08 6.19
C PHE A 128 -4.86 5.45 5.66
N SER A 129 -5.84 4.61 6.02
CA SER A 129 -7.26 4.90 5.80
C SER A 129 -7.68 6.22 6.48
N PRO A 130 -8.80 6.86 6.04
CA PRO A 130 -9.32 8.08 6.65
C PRO A 130 -9.47 8.02 8.18
N LEU A 131 -9.92 6.88 8.72
CA LEU A 131 -10.07 6.70 10.16
C LEU A 131 -8.72 6.73 10.89
N VAL A 132 -7.69 6.13 10.29
CA VAL A 132 -6.33 6.10 10.83
C VAL A 132 -5.69 7.48 10.74
N LEU A 133 -5.83 8.19 9.61
CA LEU A 133 -5.35 9.57 9.44
C LEU A 133 -5.95 10.51 10.49
N ALA A 134 -7.26 10.47 10.69
CA ALA A 134 -7.94 11.31 11.67
C ALA A 134 -7.48 11.00 13.10
N ASP A 135 -7.30 9.72 13.44
CA ASP A 135 -6.85 9.31 14.77
C ASP A 135 -5.40 9.73 15.06
N LEU A 136 -4.52 9.62 14.05
CA LEU A 136 -3.14 10.09 14.13
C LEU A 136 -3.07 11.62 14.28
N ALA A 137 -3.78 12.36 13.42
CA ALA A 137 -3.82 13.81 13.46
C ALA A 137 -4.41 14.33 14.78
N GLY A 138 -5.52 13.73 15.24
CA GLY A 138 -6.16 14.08 16.51
C GLY A 138 -5.40 13.57 17.76
N GLY A 139 -4.52 12.58 17.60
CA GLY A 139 -3.79 11.97 18.71
C GLY A 139 -4.68 11.15 19.66
N THR A 140 -5.84 10.68 19.21
CA THR A 140 -6.84 10.08 20.13
C THR A 140 -6.56 8.61 20.45
N SER A 141 -5.78 7.91 19.63
CA SER A 141 -5.47 6.48 19.71
C SER A 141 -6.70 5.57 19.83
N ARG A 142 -7.84 5.96 19.24
CA ARG A 142 -9.12 5.22 19.33
C ARG A 142 -9.21 4.04 18.37
N VAL A 143 -8.64 4.16 17.18
CA VAL A 143 -8.67 3.14 16.13
C VAL A 143 -7.31 2.51 15.88
N LEU A 144 -6.22 3.19 16.29
CA LEU A 144 -4.84 2.68 16.17
C LEU A 144 -4.62 1.32 16.83
N PRO A 145 -5.18 0.97 18.01
CA PRO A 145 -5.08 -0.37 18.54
C PRO A 145 -5.66 -1.45 17.62
N ALA A 146 -6.83 -1.19 17.02
CA ALA A 146 -7.46 -2.12 16.08
C ALA A 146 -6.69 -2.22 14.76
N TYR A 147 -6.13 -1.11 14.29
CA TYR A 147 -5.26 -1.09 13.13
C TYR A 147 -3.97 -1.89 13.37
N GLY A 148 -3.26 -1.59 14.46
CA GLY A 148 -2.01 -2.25 14.85
C GLY A 148 -2.19 -3.76 15.06
N ALA A 149 -3.28 -4.18 15.69
CA ALA A 149 -3.58 -5.60 15.89
C ALA A 149 -3.80 -6.37 14.57
N ALA A 150 -4.21 -5.69 13.49
CA ALA A 150 -4.41 -6.29 12.17
C ALA A 150 -3.14 -6.30 11.30
N LEU A 151 -2.14 -5.48 11.64
CA LEU A 151 -0.83 -5.49 10.99
C LEU A 151 -0.06 -6.76 11.33
N ARG A 152 0.80 -7.19 10.41
CA ARG A 152 1.65 -8.37 10.60
C ARG A 152 3.11 -8.03 10.92
N GLN A 153 3.55 -6.83 10.60
CA GLN A 153 4.90 -6.35 10.91
C GLN A 153 4.83 -4.86 11.26
N PRO A 154 5.81 -4.34 12.01
CA PRO A 154 5.99 -2.91 12.15
C PRO A 154 6.11 -2.24 10.77
N LEU A 155 5.48 -1.08 10.63
CA LEU A 155 5.54 -0.29 9.41
C LEU A 155 6.84 0.51 9.38
N ALA A 156 7.43 0.62 8.20
CA ALA A 156 8.56 1.50 7.92
C ALA A 156 8.14 2.75 7.15
N CYS A 157 7.05 2.63 6.40
CA CYS A 157 6.44 3.70 5.63
C CYS A 157 4.92 3.50 5.54
N ALA A 158 4.20 4.54 5.13
CA ALA A 158 2.79 4.42 4.81
C ALA A 158 2.39 5.36 3.68
N ASN A 159 1.48 4.90 2.82
CA ASN A 159 0.83 5.76 1.84
C ASN A 159 -0.32 6.52 2.52
N LEU A 160 -0.35 7.84 2.32
CA LEU A 160 -1.28 8.76 2.98
C LEU A 160 -2.61 8.93 2.23
N CYS A 161 -2.80 8.21 1.12
CA CYS A 161 -3.98 8.25 0.27
C CYS A 161 -4.31 9.69 -0.19
N ALA A 162 -3.32 10.44 -0.68
CA ALA A 162 -3.51 11.83 -1.09
C ALA A 162 -4.60 11.97 -2.17
N SER A 163 -4.83 10.92 -2.97
CA SER A 163 -5.89 10.86 -3.99
C SER A 163 -7.33 10.98 -3.48
N ILE A 164 -7.56 10.88 -2.17
CA ILE A 164 -8.88 11.04 -1.51
C ILE A 164 -8.93 12.25 -0.56
N VAL A 165 -7.92 13.13 -0.60
CA VAL A 165 -7.98 14.42 0.11
C VAL A 165 -9.17 15.23 -0.42
N GLY A 166 -9.91 15.86 0.48
CA GLY A 166 -11.16 16.56 0.18
C GLY A 166 -12.39 15.65 0.08
N GLU A 167 -12.24 14.33 0.08
CA GLU A 167 -13.36 13.39 0.12
C GLU A 167 -13.79 13.08 1.57
N THR A 168 -15.10 12.86 1.76
CA THR A 168 -15.64 12.30 3.01
C THR A 168 -15.74 10.79 2.91
N LYS A 169 -15.03 10.06 3.78
CA LYS A 169 -15.08 8.60 3.86
C LYS A 169 -15.29 8.17 5.31
N HIS A 170 -16.25 7.27 5.55
CA HIS A 170 -16.59 6.78 6.89
C HIS A 170 -16.83 7.91 7.93
N GLY A 171 -17.38 9.04 7.48
CA GLY A 171 -17.65 10.22 8.33
C GLY A 171 -16.42 11.10 8.63
N VAL A 172 -15.29 10.86 7.98
CA VAL A 172 -14.07 11.67 8.10
C VAL A 172 -13.83 12.43 6.80
N VAL A 173 -13.61 13.74 6.90
CA VAL A 173 -13.09 14.58 5.81
C VAL A 173 -11.58 14.61 5.91
N ILE A 174 -10.88 14.18 4.88
CA ILE A 174 -9.41 14.25 4.82
C ILE A 174 -9.02 15.65 4.34
N THR A 175 -8.13 16.32 5.08
CA THR A 175 -7.64 17.67 4.75
C THR A 175 -6.12 17.66 4.63
N ASP A 176 -5.55 18.63 3.90
CA ASP A 176 -4.09 18.78 3.80
C ASP A 176 -3.44 18.96 5.18
N ALA A 177 -4.04 19.79 6.04
CA ALA A 177 -3.56 20.01 7.40
C ALA A 177 -3.56 18.71 8.25
N MET A 178 -4.50 17.80 8.01
CA MET A 178 -4.51 16.48 8.63
C MET A 178 -3.30 15.66 8.17
N CYS A 179 -3.05 15.61 6.85
CA CYS A 179 -1.89 14.93 6.28
C CYS A 179 -0.57 15.49 6.81
N ASP A 180 -0.42 16.82 6.86
CA ASP A 180 0.78 17.49 7.38
C ASP A 180 1.05 17.12 8.85
N THR A 181 0.00 17.13 9.67
CA THR A 181 0.08 16.74 11.09
C THR A 181 0.51 15.27 11.22
N VAL A 182 -0.04 14.38 10.39
CA VAL A 182 0.34 12.96 10.38
C VAL A 182 1.80 12.79 9.96
N VAL A 183 2.24 13.51 8.92
CA VAL A 183 3.64 13.51 8.47
C VAL A 183 4.57 13.88 9.62
N GLN A 184 4.31 15.02 10.26
CA GLN A 184 5.13 15.48 11.37
C GLN A 184 5.20 14.45 12.50
N LYS A 185 4.06 13.94 12.97
CA LYS A 185 4.01 12.99 14.09
C LYS A 185 4.70 11.67 13.77
N CYS A 186 4.51 11.14 12.56
CA CYS A 186 5.15 9.90 12.14
C CYS A 186 6.67 10.06 12.05
N LEU A 187 7.16 11.19 11.53
CA LEU A 187 8.60 11.49 11.46
C LEU A 187 9.22 11.70 12.84
N GLU A 188 8.58 12.49 13.71
CA GLU A 188 9.05 12.74 15.08
C GLU A 188 9.12 11.45 15.90
N SER A 189 8.13 10.57 15.75
CA SER A 189 8.09 9.30 16.48
C SER A 189 8.86 8.18 15.78
N LYS A 190 9.42 8.40 14.59
CA LYS A 190 9.97 7.35 13.71
C LYS A 190 9.02 6.14 13.53
N GLY A 191 7.71 6.41 13.42
CA GLY A 191 6.67 5.38 13.28
C GLY A 191 6.13 4.77 14.58
N GLU A 192 6.74 5.02 15.75
CA GLU A 192 6.29 4.47 17.04
C GLU A 192 4.84 4.81 17.39
N ILE A 193 4.33 5.95 16.94
CA ILE A 193 2.94 6.36 17.15
C ILE A 193 1.92 5.33 16.62
N VAL A 194 2.29 4.55 15.60
CA VAL A 194 1.51 3.41 15.07
C VAL A 194 2.08 2.09 15.58
N ASN A 195 3.39 1.90 15.47
CA ASN A 195 4.04 0.60 15.66
C ASN A 195 3.92 0.05 17.09
N ARG A 196 3.74 0.90 18.10
CA ARG A 196 3.49 0.48 19.49
C ARG A 196 2.23 -0.38 19.67
N PHE A 197 1.34 -0.39 18.69
CA PHE A 197 0.10 -1.19 18.71
C PHE A 197 0.21 -2.49 17.88
N VAL A 198 1.35 -2.74 17.23
CA VAL A 198 1.58 -3.99 16.50
C VAL A 198 1.88 -5.08 17.50
N ASN A 199 1.16 -6.20 17.40
CA ASN A 199 1.32 -7.33 18.32
C ASN A 199 2.76 -7.85 18.32
N ALA A 200 3.41 -7.84 19.48
CA ALA A 200 4.80 -8.29 19.64
C ALA A 200 5.03 -9.76 19.23
N SER A 201 3.99 -10.60 19.27
CA SER A 201 4.05 -12.02 18.86
C SER A 201 4.16 -12.22 17.35
N VAL A 202 3.92 -11.19 16.54
CA VAL A 202 4.03 -11.25 15.07
C VAL A 202 5.39 -10.73 14.57
N ALA A 203 6.10 -9.94 15.36
CA ALA A 203 7.44 -9.43 15.04
C ALA A 203 8.55 -10.50 15.07
N ALA A 204 8.26 -11.71 15.53
CA ALA A 204 9.21 -12.81 15.71
C ALA A 204 9.01 -14.01 14.75
N ARG A 205 8.24 -13.83 13.67
CA ARG A 205 8.01 -14.87 12.64
C ARG A 205 8.34 -14.39 11.24
#